data_AF-A0A392RBU2-F1
#
_entry.id   AF-A0A392RBU2-F1
#
_cell.length_a   1.000
_cell.length_b   1.000
_cell.length_c   1.000
_cell.angle_alpha   90.00
_cell.angle_beta   90.00
_cell.angle_gamma   90.00
#
_symmetry.space_group_name_H-M   'P 1'
#
loop_
_entity.id
_entity.type
_entity.pdbx_description
1 polymer ?
#
loop_
_entity_poly.entity_id
_entity_poly.type
_entity_poly.pdbx_seq_one_letter_code
_entity_poly.pdbx_strand_id
1 'polypeptide(L)'
;MILTVIQVYHLLQISLERDKVTNDPKSTMPAAFVSFKSRWGAAVCAQTQQTRNPTIWLTEWAPEPRDVYWPNLAIPYVSLTVRRLIIAVAFFFLTFFFMIPIAIVQGLASLDGIQKAAPWL
;
A
#
# COMPACT_ATOMS: atom_id res chain seq x y z
N MET A 1 20.98 33.69 17.27
CA MET A 1 19.64 34.27 17.52
C MET A 1 18.63 33.95 16.42
N ILE A 2 18.99 33.95 15.12
CA ILE A 2 18.06 33.65 14.02
C ILE A 2 17.64 32.15 13.96
N LEU A 3 18.56 31.21 14.22
CA LEU A 3 18.26 29.77 14.25
C LEU A 3 17.30 29.34 15.37
N THR A 4 17.39 29.95 16.55
CA THR A 4 16.50 29.67 17.68
C THR A 4 15.08 30.15 17.43
N VAL A 5 14.91 31.27 16.73
CA VAL A 5 13.58 31.80 16.38
C VAL A 5 12.90 30.90 15.35
N ILE A 6 13.60 30.46 14.30
CA ILE A 6 13.07 29.52 13.31
C ILE A 6 12.67 28.19 13.96
N GLN A 7 13.50 27.65 14.87
CA GLN A 7 13.18 26.40 15.57
C GLN A 7 11.95 26.54 16.47
N VAL A 8 11.77 27.68 17.17
CA VAL A 8 10.61 27.95 18.02
C VAL A 8 9.33 28.14 17.19
N TYR A 9 9.37 28.88 16.09
CA TYR A 9 8.21 29.02 15.19
C TYR A 9 7.80 27.68 14.59
N HIS A 10 8.78 26.86 14.19
CA HIS A 10 8.51 25.53 13.64
C HIS A 10 7.86 24.60 14.66
N LEU A 11 8.34 24.59 15.91
CA LEU A 11 7.74 23.81 17.00
C LEU A 11 6.32 24.28 17.32
N LEU A 12 6.07 25.58 17.30
CA LEU A 12 4.75 26.16 17.54
C LEU A 12 3.75 25.83 16.41
N GLN A 13 4.22 25.83 15.16
CA GLN A 13 3.43 25.37 14.02
C GLN A 13 3.05 23.89 14.17
N ILE A 14 3.99 23.04 14.57
CA ILE A 14 3.73 21.61 14.81
C ILE A 14 2.70 21.41 15.93
N SER A 15 2.82 22.12 17.05
CA SER A 15 1.85 21.97 18.16
C SER A 15 0.45 22.42 17.76
N LEU A 16 0.34 23.56 17.07
CA LEU A 16 -0.96 24.07 16.60
C LEU A 16 -1.61 23.12 15.58
N GLU A 17 -0.81 22.55 14.67
CA GLU A 17 -1.33 21.59 13.69
C GLU A 17 -1.77 20.28 14.37
N ARG A 18 -1.04 19.82 15.40
CA ARG A 18 -1.45 18.68 16.22
C ARG A 18 -2.76 18.94 16.97
N ASP A 19 -2.93 20.12 17.53
CA ASP A 19 -4.17 20.48 18.22
C ASP A 19 -5.35 20.50 17.25
N LYS A 20 -5.18 21.06 16.04
CA LYS A 20 -6.22 21.01 15.00
C LYS A 20 -6.58 19.56 14.63
N VAL A 21 -5.59 18.73 14.31
CA VAL A 21 -5.79 17.33 13.93
C VAL A 21 -6.44 16.52 15.05
N THR A 22 -6.10 16.79 16.31
CA THR A 22 -6.67 16.12 17.49
C THR A 22 -8.12 16.54 17.73
N ASN A 23 -8.47 17.79 17.45
CA ASN A 23 -9.81 18.33 17.63
C ASN A 23 -10.77 17.97 16.47
N ASP A 24 -10.25 17.56 15.31
CA ASP A 24 -11.05 17.18 14.14
C ASP A 24 -11.44 15.69 14.18
N PRO A 25 -12.70 15.32 14.48
CA PRO A 25 -13.13 13.92 14.58
C PRO A 25 -13.12 13.17 13.23
N LYS A 26 -13.00 13.91 12.12
CA LYS A 26 -12.90 13.34 10.77
C LYS A 26 -11.47 12.90 10.42
N SER A 27 -10.48 13.41 11.16
CA SER A 27 -9.06 13.11 10.93
C SER A 27 -8.63 11.80 11.58
N THR A 28 -9.38 11.33 12.59
CA THR A 28 -9.11 10.06 13.26
C THR A 28 -9.54 8.87 12.40
N MET A 29 -8.55 8.12 11.90
CA MET A 29 -8.78 6.86 11.21
C MET A 29 -9.05 5.71 12.21
N PRO A 30 -9.85 4.69 11.85
CA PRO A 30 -10.12 3.53 12.70
C PRO A 30 -8.95 2.52 12.67
N ALA A 31 -7.73 3.00 12.90
CA ALA A 31 -6.51 2.21 12.97
C ALA A 31 -5.60 2.78 14.06
N ALA A 32 -4.90 1.90 14.79
CA ALA A 32 -4.04 2.31 15.89
C ALA A 32 -2.83 1.38 16.01
N PHE A 33 -1.72 1.94 16.48
CA PHE A 33 -0.56 1.16 16.89
C PHE A 33 -0.67 0.85 18.38
N VAL A 34 -0.63 -0.43 18.72
CA VAL A 34 -0.67 -0.90 20.12
C VAL A 34 0.71 -1.39 20.51
N SER A 35 1.21 -0.92 21.65
CA SER A 35 2.49 -1.36 22.21
C SER A 35 2.26 -2.23 23.45
N PHE A 36 3.07 -3.27 23.58
CA PHE A 36 3.02 -4.21 24.70
C PHE A 36 4.31 -4.15 25.51
N LYS A 37 4.21 -4.40 26.82
CA LYS A 37 5.39 -4.47 27.71
C LYS A 37 6.30 -5.65 27.38
N SER A 38 5.74 -6.74 26.83
CA SER A 38 6.49 -7.94 26.47
C SER A 38 6.35 -8.27 24.99
N ARG A 39 7.44 -8.74 24.37
CA ARG A 39 7.46 -9.20 22.97
C ARG A 39 6.53 -10.39 22.75
N TRP A 40 6.46 -11.29 23.74
CA TRP A 40 5.56 -12.43 23.71
C TRP A 40 4.10 -12.01 23.71
N GLY A 41 3.71 -11.01 24.51
CA GLY A 41 2.34 -10.48 24.52
C GLY A 41 1.95 -9.86 23.18
N ALA A 42 2.86 -9.11 22.54
CA ALA A 42 2.64 -8.59 21.20
C ALA A 42 2.46 -9.72 20.16
N ALA A 43 3.28 -10.77 20.27
CA ALA A 43 3.22 -11.92 19.37
C ALA A 43 1.90 -12.68 19.47
N VAL A 44 1.41 -12.90 20.70
CA VAL A 44 0.12 -13.56 20.93
C VAL A 44 -1.01 -12.70 20.39
N CYS A 45 -1.00 -11.38 20.62
CA CYS A 45 -2.03 -10.49 20.10
C CYS A 45 -2.10 -10.52 18.57
N ALA A 46 -0.95 -10.40 17.88
CA ALA A 46 -0.89 -10.39 16.42
C ALA A 46 -1.26 -11.72 15.74
N GLN A 47 -1.26 -12.83 16.48
CA GLN A 47 -1.57 -14.16 15.95
C GLN A 47 -2.97 -14.66 16.32
N THR A 48 -3.67 -13.97 17.22
CA THR A 48 -4.96 -14.44 17.76
C THR A 48 -6.11 -13.58 17.26
N GLN A 49 -7.23 -14.25 16.99
CA GLN A 49 -8.47 -13.58 16.64
C GLN A 49 -9.05 -12.90 17.88
N GLN A 50 -9.16 -11.56 17.87
CA GLN A 50 -9.58 -10.78 19.04
C GLN A 50 -11.10 -10.80 19.27
N THR A 51 -11.89 -10.93 18.20
CA THR A 51 -13.35 -10.88 18.26
C THR A 51 -14.01 -11.93 17.36
N ARG A 52 -15.28 -12.25 17.61
CA ARG A 52 -16.04 -13.24 16.84
C ARG A 52 -16.14 -12.88 15.35
N ASN A 53 -16.18 -11.59 15.03
CA ASN A 53 -16.20 -11.13 13.65
C ASN A 53 -14.76 -10.99 13.09
N PRO A 54 -14.35 -11.77 12.09
CA PRO A 54 -12.99 -11.73 11.56
C PRO A 54 -12.65 -10.42 10.82
N THR A 55 -13.63 -9.57 10.49
CA THR A 55 -13.39 -8.31 9.77
C THR A 55 -13.22 -7.10 10.68
N ILE A 56 -13.32 -7.29 12.00
CA ILE A 56 -13.20 -6.23 13.01
C ILE A 56 -12.01 -6.57 13.90
N TRP A 57 -11.24 -5.55 14.32
CA TRP A 57 -10.05 -5.73 15.15
C TRP A 57 -9.00 -6.66 14.53
N LEU A 58 -8.70 -6.46 13.24
CA LEU A 58 -7.58 -7.14 12.61
C LEU A 58 -6.28 -6.66 13.25
N THR A 59 -5.44 -7.61 13.62
CA THR A 59 -4.13 -7.35 14.19
C THR A 59 -3.08 -7.88 13.24
N GLU A 60 -2.09 -7.05 12.96
CA GLU A 60 -0.96 -7.40 12.10
C GLU A 60 0.32 -6.92 12.77
N TRP A 61 1.43 -7.53 12.39
CA TRP A 61 2.74 -7.08 12.84
C TRP A 61 3.03 -5.70 12.27
N ALA A 62 3.18 -4.71 13.15
CA ALA A 62 3.51 -3.36 12.74
C ALA A 62 4.90 -3.34 12.07
N PRO A 63 5.03 -2.75 10.87
CA PRO A 63 6.32 -2.61 10.21
C PRO A 63 7.20 -1.57 10.95
N GLU A 64 8.48 -1.51 10.58
CA GLU A 64 9.37 -0.47 11.12
C GLU A 64 8.82 0.93 10.77
N PRO A 65 8.90 1.93 11.67
CA PRO A 65 8.31 3.26 11.44
C PRO A 65 8.70 3.94 10.12
N ARG A 66 9.86 3.59 9.55
CA ARG A 66 10.34 4.11 8.26
C ARG A 66 9.69 3.44 7.04
N ASP A 67 9.21 2.20 7.20
CA ASP A 67 8.56 1.41 6.14
C ASP A 67 7.03 1.57 6.15
N VAL A 68 6.48 2.35 7.07
CA VAL A 68 5.06 2.66 7.12
C VAL A 68 4.70 3.65 6.00
N TYR A 69 3.89 3.21 5.04
CA TYR A 69 3.30 4.11 4.05
C TYR A 69 2.02 4.76 4.59
N TRP A 70 2.18 5.88 5.29
CA TRP A 70 1.11 6.62 5.99
C TRP A 70 -0.15 6.90 5.16
N PRO A 71 -0.07 7.29 3.87
CA PRO A 71 -1.29 7.58 3.09
C PRO A 71 -2.20 6.36 2.89
N ASN A 72 -1.68 5.13 2.98
CA ASN A 72 -2.49 3.92 2.83
C ASN A 72 -3.28 3.56 4.10
N LEU A 73 -2.88 4.07 5.27
CA LEU A 73 -3.57 3.75 6.54
C LEU A 73 -4.98 4.36 6.62
N ALA A 74 -5.22 5.46 5.90
CA ALA A 74 -6.54 6.12 5.86
C ALA A 74 -7.59 5.35 5.03
N ILE A 75 -7.20 4.27 4.34
CA ILE A 75 -8.09 3.53 3.45
C ILE A 75 -8.94 2.55 4.27
N PRO A 76 -10.29 2.62 4.20
CA PRO A 76 -11.14 1.68 4.94
C PRO A 76 -11.00 0.26 4.39
N TYR A 77 -10.96 -0.73 5.28
CA TYR A 77 -10.70 -2.14 4.95
C TYR A 77 -11.62 -2.69 3.86
N VAL A 78 -12.91 -2.33 3.89
CA VAL A 78 -13.91 -2.77 2.90
C VAL A 78 -13.55 -2.35 1.47
N SER A 79 -12.89 -1.20 1.31
CA SER A 79 -12.49 -0.70 -0.01
C SER A 79 -11.22 -1.38 -0.57
N LEU A 80 -10.46 -2.08 0.27
CA LEU A 80 -9.24 -2.80 -0.16
C LEU A 80 -9.60 -3.94 -1.11
N THR A 81 -10.67 -4.69 -0.84
CA THR A 81 -11.12 -5.79 -1.70
C THR A 81 -11.53 -5.30 -3.08
N VAL A 82 -12.25 -4.18 -3.16
CA VAL A 82 -12.66 -3.57 -4.43
C VAL A 82 -11.44 -3.11 -5.23
N ARG A 83 -10.49 -2.42 -4.58
CA ARG A 83 -9.24 -1.99 -5.23
C ARG A 83 -8.44 -3.19 -5.74
N ARG A 84 -8.36 -4.27 -4.97
CA ARG A 84 -7.68 -5.52 -5.38
C ARG A 84 -8.34 -6.13 -6.63
N LEU A 85 -9.68 -6.12 -6.70
CA LEU A 85 -10.40 -6.57 -7.89
C LEU A 85 -10.08 -5.71 -9.12
N ILE A 86 -10.11 -4.38 -8.97
CA ILE A 86 -9.80 -3.43 -10.05
C ILE A 86 -8.37 -3.67 -10.58
N ILE A 87 -7.40 -3.82 -9.68
CA ILE A 87 -6.01 -4.09 -10.05
C ILE A 87 -5.89 -5.44 -10.77
N ALA A 88 -6.57 -6.48 -10.31
CA ALA A 88 -6.55 -7.78 -10.97
C ALA A 88 -7.11 -7.72 -12.39
N VAL A 89 -8.21 -7.00 -12.60
CA VAL A 89 -8.80 -6.77 -13.93
C VAL A 89 -7.86 -5.96 -14.82
N ALA A 90 -7.27 -4.88 -14.30
CA ALA A 90 -6.30 -4.08 -15.03
C ALA A 90 -5.05 -4.89 -15.42
N PHE A 91 -4.56 -5.75 -14.52
CA PHE A 91 -3.43 -6.63 -14.77
C PHE A 91 -3.75 -7.67 -15.84
N PHE A 92 -4.96 -8.23 -15.84
CA PHE A 92 -5.41 -9.13 -16.90
C PHE A 92 -5.34 -8.45 -18.28
N PHE A 93 -5.90 -7.25 -18.42
CA PHE A 93 -5.82 -6.51 -19.69
C PHE A 93 -4.39 -6.16 -20.07
N LEU A 94 -3.56 -5.75 -19.11
CA LEU A 94 -2.14 -5.48 -19.34
C LEU A 94 -1.45 -6.71 -19.95
N THR A 95 -1.64 -7.90 -19.36
CA THR A 95 -1.04 -9.15 -19.88
C THR A 95 -1.55 -9.49 -21.27
N PHE A 96 -2.86 -9.31 -21.53
CA PHE A 96 -3.45 -9.56 -22.85
C PHE A 96 -2.86 -8.64 -23.92
N PHE A 97 -2.77 -7.33 -23.67
CA PHE A 97 -2.17 -6.40 -24.62
C PHE A 97 -0.68 -6.65 -24.82
N PHE A 98 0.02 -7.12 -23.78
CA PHE A 98 1.44 -7.45 -23.87
C PHE A 98 1.73 -8.70 -24.70
N MET A 99 0.72 -9.55 -25.00
CA MET A 99 0.88 -10.67 -25.93
C MET A 99 1.21 -10.21 -27.36
N ILE A 100 0.73 -9.04 -27.78
CA ILE A 100 0.94 -8.50 -29.14
C ILE A 100 2.44 -8.22 -29.41
N PRO A 101 3.16 -7.41 -28.60
CA PRO A 101 4.58 -7.19 -28.83
C PRO A 101 5.41 -8.46 -28.65
N ILE A 102 5.01 -9.37 -27.75
CA ILE A 102 5.67 -10.68 -27.62
C ILE A 102 5.57 -11.44 -28.94
N ALA A 103 4.39 -11.54 -29.54
CA ALA A 103 4.20 -12.24 -30.81
C ALA A 103 5.03 -11.62 -31.94
N ILE A 104 5.16 -10.28 -32.00
CA ILE A 104 6.01 -9.60 -32.99
C ILE A 104 7.49 -9.96 -32.79
N VAL A 105 8.00 -9.87 -31.55
CA VAL A 105 9.41 -10.20 -31.25
C VAL A 105 9.70 -11.67 -31.55
N GLN A 106 8.79 -12.58 -31.17
CA GLN A 106 8.93 -14.00 -31.44
C GLN A 106 8.82 -14.33 -32.94
N GLY A 107 7.97 -13.61 -33.67
CA GLY A 107 7.86 -13.72 -35.13
C GLY A 107 9.14 -13.27 -35.84
N LEU A 108 9.76 -12.17 -35.39
CA LEU A 108 11.04 -11.69 -35.94
C LEU A 108 12.22 -12.61 -35.61
N ALA A 109 12.20 -13.28 -34.45
CA ALA A 109 13.26 -14.19 -34.03
C ALA A 109 13.20 -15.57 -34.71
N SER A 110 12.04 -15.96 -35.25
CA SER A 110 11.86 -17.26 -35.92
C SER A 110 12.09 -17.12 -37.43
N LEU A 111 13.30 -17.46 -37.89
CA LEU A 111 13.68 -17.44 -39.31
C LEU A 111 12.80 -18.37 -40.17
N ASP A 112 12.43 -19.54 -39.66
CA ASP A 112 11.53 -20.50 -40.33
C ASP A 112 10.11 -19.96 -40.51
N GLY A 113 9.63 -19.12 -39.57
CA GLY A 113 8.32 -18.47 -39.65
C GLY A 113 8.26 -17.39 -40.74
N ILE A 114 9.35 -16.64 -40.93
CA ILE A 114 9.49 -15.61 -41.95
C ILE A 114 9.61 -16.24 -43.34
N GLN A 115 10.42 -17.28 -43.51
CA GLN A 115 10.61 -17.97 -44.79
C GLN A 115 9.32 -18.63 -45.29
N LYS A 116 8.45 -19.07 -44.38
CA LYS A 116 7.13 -19.64 -44.71
C LYS A 116 6.07 -18.57 -45.00
N ALA A 117 6.17 -17.39 -44.37
CA ALA A 117 5.24 -16.27 -44.56
C ALA A 117 5.56 -15.41 -45.78
N ALA A 118 6.84 -15.33 -46.18
CA ALA A 118 7.31 -14.62 -47.36
C ALA A 118 8.24 -15.54 -48.19
N PRO A 119 7.69 -16.49 -48.97
CA PRO A 119 8.47 -17.47 -49.74
C PRO A 119 9.21 -16.88 -50.97
N TRP A 120 9.25 -15.55 -51.10
CA TRP A 120 9.84 -14.82 -52.22
C TRP A 120 11.15 -14.08 -51.86
N LEU A 121 11.71 -14.33 -50.68
CA LEU A 121 13.05 -13.87 -50.26
C LEU A 121 14.03 -15.04 -50.18
#